data_AF-A0A2T7V8B2-F1
#
_entry.id   AF-A0A2T7V8B2-F1
#
_cell.length_a   1.000
_cell.length_b   1.000
_cell.length_c   1.000
_cell.angle_alpha   90.00
_cell.angle_beta   90.00
_cell.angle_gamma   90.00
#
_symmetry.space_group_name_H-M   'P 1'
#
loop_
_entity.id
_entity.type
_entity.pdbx_description
1 polymer ?
#
loop_
_entity_poly.entity_id
_entity_poly.type
_entity_poly.pdbx_seq_one_letter_code
_entity_poly.pdbx_strand_id
1 'polypeptide(L)' 'MSNDAAFCRRQAIIQRGVADAATLDNVRLQSERAAASWDAMASRAERTERLRADRLAREAIPPNPLS' A
#
# COMPACT_ATOMS: atom_id res chain seq x y z
N MET A 1 3.37 -12.54 4.20
CA MET A 1 3.61 -11.09 4.34
C MET A 1 2.26 -10.38 4.33
N SER A 2 2.02 -9.45 5.26
CA SER A 2 0.75 -8.71 5.33
C SER A 2 0.65 -7.71 4.18
N ASN A 3 -0.49 -7.71 3.47
CA ASN A 3 -0.83 -6.71 2.46
C ASN A 3 -1.54 -5.49 3.07
N ASP A 4 -1.40 -5.26 4.38
CA ASP A 4 -1.94 -4.07 5.02
C ASP A 4 -1.26 -2.81 4.48
N ALA A 5 -2.06 -1.87 3.98
CA ALA A 5 -1.56 -0.63 3.40
C ALA A 5 -0.76 0.18 4.43
N ALA A 6 -1.24 0.27 5.67
CA ALA A 6 -0.59 1.04 6.72
C ALA A 6 0.77 0.45 7.10
N PHE A 7 0.87 -0.88 7.17
CA PHE A 7 2.14 -1.58 7.37
C PHE A 7 3.12 -1.29 6.24
N CYS A 8 2.69 -1.40 4.98
CA CYS A 8 3.56 -1.11 3.84
C CYS A 8 4.04 0.35 3.85
N ARG A 9 3.17 1.32 4.19
CA ARG A 9 3.56 2.74 4.34
C ARG A 9 4.61 2.93 5.42
N ARG A 10 4.45 2.29 6.59
CA ARG A 10 5.46 2.35 7.66
C ARG A 10 6.81 1.81 7.20
N GLN A 11 6.82 0.70 6.47
CA GLN A 11 8.07 0.15 5.92
C GLN A 11 8.70 1.10 4.89
N ALA A 12 7.92 1.73 4.02
CA ALA A 12 8.43 2.73 3.09
C ALA A 12 9.11 3.91 3.82
N ILE A 13 8.48 4.43 4.87
CA ILE A 13 9.03 5.52 5.71
C ILE A 13 10.34 5.08 6.38
N ILE A 14 10.38 3.88 6.96
CA ILE A 14 11.59 3.34 7.60
C ILE A 14 12.74 3.28 6.58
N GLN A 15 12.49 2.74 5.39
CA GLN A 15 13.53 2.60 4.37
C GLN A 15 14.00 3.96 3.81
N ARG A 16 13.12 4.95 3.71
CA ARG A 16 13.53 6.33 3.38
C ARG A 16 14.45 6.90 4.46
N GLY A 17 14.10 6.73 5.74
CA GLY A 17 14.97 7.15 6.84
C GLY A 17 16.35 6.45 6.84
N VAL A 18 16.40 5.17 6.45
CA VAL A 18 17.67 4.45 6.26
C VAL A 18 18.47 5.04 5.10
N ALA A 19 17.82 5.34 3.97
CA ALA A 19 18.48 5.96 2.82
C ALA A 19 19.05 7.35 3.17
N ASP A 20 18.29 8.15 3.90
CA ASP A 20 18.69 9.50 4.34
C ASP A 20 19.89 9.46 5.30
N ALA A 21 19.97 8.44 6.15
CA ALA A 21 21.07 8.23 7.08
C ALA A 21 22.27 7.49 6.49
N ALA A 22 22.15 6.93 5.28
CA ALA A 22 23.18 6.09 4.69
C ALA A 22 24.38 6.94 4.23
N THR A 23 25.57 6.56 4.70
CA THR A 23 26.84 7.15 4.27
C THR A 23 27.46 6.44 3.07
N LEU A 24 26.94 5.25 2.73
CA LEU A 24 27.36 4.46 1.57
C LEU A 24 26.29 4.52 0.48
N ASP A 25 26.72 4.83 -0.75
CA ASP A 25 25.82 4.99 -1.89
C ASP A 25 25.04 3.71 -2.25
N ASN A 26 25.67 2.55 -2.09
CA ASN A 26 25.02 1.27 -2.36
C ASN A 26 23.88 0.98 -1.38
N VAL A 27 24.05 1.34 -0.10
CA VAL A 27 23.02 1.22 0.94
C VAL A 27 21.89 2.21 0.65
N ARG A 28 22.23 3.48 0.37
CA ARG A 28 21.25 4.51 0.01
C ARG A 28 20.38 4.06 -1.16
N LEU A 29 20.99 3.63 -2.26
CA LEU A 29 20.27 3.19 -3.46
C LEU A 29 19.40 1.95 -3.20
N GLN A 30 19.89 0.99 -2.41
CA GLN A 30 19.10 -0.19 -2.06
C GLN A 30 17.89 0.19 -1.22
N SER A 31 18.07 1.05 -0.22
CA SER A 31 17.00 1.51 0.67
C SER A 31 15.96 2.36 -0.06
N GLU A 32 16.36 3.23 -1.00
CA GLU A 32 15.44 3.97 -1.88
C GLU A 32 14.58 3.02 -2.73
N ARG A 33 15.20 1.99 -3.33
CA ARG A 33 14.47 0.97 -4.09
C ARG A 33 13.51 0.18 -3.22
N ALA A 34 13.93 -0.18 -2.00
CA ALA A 34 13.07 -0.86 -1.04
C ALA A 34 11.88 0.02 -0.65
N ALA A 35 12.10 1.31 -0.37
CA ALA A 35 11.04 2.27 -0.08
C ALA A 35 10.02 2.36 -1.24
N ALA A 36 10.51 2.49 -2.48
CA ALA A 36 9.65 2.53 -3.66
C ALA A 36 8.82 1.25 -3.83
N SER A 37 9.40 0.08 -3.56
CA SER A 37 8.68 -1.19 -3.58
C SER A 37 7.56 -1.24 -2.54
N TRP A 38 7.85 -0.79 -1.31
CA TRP A 38 6.86 -0.72 -0.23
C TRP A 38 5.71 0.25 -0.55
N ASP A 39 6.00 1.41 -1.13
CA ASP A 39 4.96 2.35 -1.57
C ASP A 39 4.08 1.79 -2.68
N ALA A 40 4.67 1.06 -3.64
CA ALA A 40 3.92 0.38 -4.67
C ALA A 40 3.00 -0.70 -4.09
N MET A 41 3.47 -1.45 -3.09
CA MET A 41 2.65 -2.43 -2.36
C MET A 41 1.51 -1.76 -1.58
N ALA A 42 1.78 -0.65 -0.88
CA ALA A 42 0.76 0.11 -0.16
C ALA A 42 -0.34 0.58 -1.12
N SER A 43 0.04 1.15 -2.26
CA SER A 43 -0.89 1.64 -3.27
C SER A 43 -1.76 0.52 -3.87
N ARG A 44 -1.17 -0.68 -4.06
CA ARG A 44 -1.93 -1.86 -4.50
C ARG A 44 -2.91 -2.34 -3.43
N ALA A 45 -2.49 -2.37 -2.17
CA ALA A 45 -3.37 -2.72 -1.05
C ALA A 45 -4.55 -1.76 -0.92
N GLU A 46 -4.31 -0.44 -0.96
CA GLU A 46 -5.35 0.60 -0.93
C GLU A 46 -6.32 0.47 -2.10
N ARG A 47 -5.84 0.08 -3.29
CA ARG A 47 -6.71 -0.17 -4.45
C ARG A 47 -7.60 -1.40 -4.22
N THR A 48 -7.02 -2.50 -3.75
CA THR A 48 -7.77 -3.74 -3.47
C THR A 48 -8.84 -3.51 -2.41
N GLU A 49 -8.53 -2.78 -1.35
CA GLU A 49 -9.50 -2.49 -0.28
C GLU A 49 -10.66 -1.64 -0.79
N ARG A 50 -10.38 -0.60 -1.59
CA ARG A 50 -11.43 0.21 -2.24
C ARG A 50 -12.33 -0.63 -3.13
N LEU A 51 -11.76 -1.49 -3.99
CA LEU A 51 -12.55 -2.36 -4.86
C LEU A 51 -13.43 -3.33 -4.05
N ARG A 52 -12.92 -3.81 -2.91
CA ARG A 52 -13.69 -4.66 -1.99
C ARG A 52 -14.86 -3.88 -1.37
N ALA A 53 -14.61 -2.67 -0.87
CA ALA A 53 -15.63 -1.80 -0.30
C ALA A 53 -16.71 -1.43 -1.32
N ASP A 54 -16.32 -1.08 -2.55
CA ASP A 54 -17.25 -0.75 -3.64
C ASP A 54 -18.15 -1.94 -3.99
N ARG A 55 -17.60 -3.16 -4.00
CA ARG A 55 -18.39 -4.38 -4.23
C ARG A 55 -19.41 -4.60 -3.12
N LEU A 56 -18.98 -4.50 -1.85
CA LEU A 56 -19.87 -4.66 -0.70
C LEU A 56 -20.98 -3.60 -0.69
N ALA A 57 -20.67 -2.36 -1.06
CA ALA A 57 -21.67 -1.29 -1.16
C ALA A 57 -22.72 -1.58 -2.24
N ARG A 58 -22.33 -2.16 -3.39
CA ARG A 58 -23.26 -2.57 -4.45
C ARG A 58 -24.16 -3.72 -4.03
N GLU A 59 -23.60 -4.71 -3.32
CA GLU A 59 -24.34 -5.87 -2.82
C GLU A 59 -25.33 -5.50 -1.69
N ALA A 60 -25.02 -4.45 -0.91
CA ALA A 60 -25.88 -3.95 0.15
C ALA A 60 -27.09 -3.14 -0.35
N ILE A 61 -27.15 -2.77 -1.64
CA ILE A 61 -28.33 -2.16 -2.25
C ILE A 61 -29.23 -3.30 -2.74
N PRO A 62 -30.34 -3.63 -2.05
CA PRO A 62 -31.22 -4.70 -2.50
C PRO A 62 -31.81 -4.36 -3.87
N PRO A 63 -31.98 -5.35 -4.77
CA PRO A 63 -32.70 -5.12 -6.02
C PRO A 63 -34.11 -4.63 -5.66
N ASN A 64 -34.53 -3.49 -6.24
CA ASN A 64 -35.87 -2.95 -6.07
C ASN A 64 -36.88 -4.04 -6.47
N PRO A 65 -37.66 -4.61 -5.53
CA PRO A 65 -38.71 -5.54 -5.90
C PRO A 65 -39.89 -4.67 -6.27
N LEU A 66 -40.09 -4.34 -7.55
CA LEU A 66 -41.37 -3.97 -8.16
C LEU A 66 -41.16 -3.62 -9.64
N SER A 67 -41.37 -4.63 -10.49
CA SER A 67 -41.93 -4.51 -11.85
C SER A 67 -42.70 -5.79 -12.15
#